data_AF-A0A1S8Y3E2-F1
#
_entry.id   AF-A0A1S8Y3E2-F1
#
_cell.length_a   1.000
_cell.length_b   1.000
_cell.length_c   1.000
_cell.angle_alpha   90.00
_cell.angle_beta   90.00
_cell.angle_gamma   90.00
#
_symmetry.space_group_name_H-M   'P 1'
#
loop_
_entity.id
_entity.type
_entity.pdbx_description
1 polymer ?
#
loop_
_entity_poly.entity_id
_entity_poly.type
_entity_poly.pdbx_seq_one_letter_code
_entity_poly.pdbx_strand_id
1 'polypeptide(L)'
;MTDHLPHSPADALRTAADYLRRHGWHPGPGLYDPHHGCTHGGCRVVRSGMYPASVYGAIRAALLGRPRWFAITDPTTAEMYTAAVDHLTRHLRTRTVVDLHAAILPWERAAGRTRQQVMTVLLSAAGTAPATPAPVARLAPVIPLDARRPSSRPRRIA
;
A
#
# COMPACT_ATOMS: atom_id res chain seq x y z
N MET A 1 -1.39 21.15 -3.46
CA MET A 1 -1.06 19.89 -4.16
C MET A 1 -1.88 19.84 -5.45
N THR A 2 -1.50 20.74 -6.34
CA THR A 2 -1.76 20.83 -7.78
C THR A 2 -0.34 21.12 -8.24
N ASP A 3 0.40 20.21 -8.85
CA ASP A 3 0.14 19.62 -10.16
C ASP A 3 0.85 18.26 -10.29
N HIS A 4 0.29 17.41 -11.15
CA HIS A 4 0.71 16.04 -11.47
C HIS A 4 0.53 14.98 -10.38
N LEU A 5 -0.57 14.24 -10.52
CA LEU A 5 -0.67 12.89 -9.97
C LEU A 5 0.47 12.01 -10.52
N PRO A 6 0.96 11.03 -9.75
CA PRO A 6 2.00 10.14 -10.23
C PRO A 6 1.58 9.41 -11.51
N HIS A 7 2.47 9.41 -12.51
CA HIS A 7 2.24 8.73 -13.80
C HIS A 7 3.03 7.43 -13.95
N SER A 8 3.78 7.05 -12.92
CA SER A 8 4.58 5.83 -12.90
C SER A 8 4.61 5.20 -11.50
N PRO A 9 4.93 3.90 -11.38
CA PRO A 9 5.16 3.26 -10.08
C PRO A 9 6.26 3.95 -9.28
N ALA A 10 7.30 4.45 -9.96
CA ALA A 10 8.39 5.19 -9.34
C ALA A 10 7.90 6.47 -8.68
N ASP A 11 7.12 7.27 -9.40
CA ASP A 11 6.56 8.53 -8.90
C ASP A 11 5.59 8.27 -7.74
N ALA A 12 4.80 7.20 -7.82
CA ALA A 12 3.86 6.82 -6.77
C ALA A 12 4.60 6.51 -5.46
N LEU A 13 5.71 5.77 -5.54
CA LEU A 13 6.53 5.41 -4.38
C LEU A 13 7.27 6.63 -3.79
N ARG A 14 7.83 7.52 -4.63
CA ARG A 14 8.44 8.78 -4.14
C ARG A 14 7.39 9.66 -3.44
N THR A 15 6.24 9.84 -4.06
CA THR A 15 5.14 10.64 -3.52
C THR A 15 4.58 10.03 -2.23
N ALA A 16 4.55 8.70 -2.12
CA ALA A 16 4.16 8.00 -0.90
C ALA A 16 5.16 8.22 0.25
N ALA A 17 6.48 8.16 -0.02
CA ALA A 17 7.50 8.49 0.98
C ALA A 17 7.35 9.94 1.46
N ASP A 18 7.09 10.86 0.52
CA ASP A 18 6.84 12.26 0.79
C ASP A 18 5.55 12.50 1.60
N TYR A 19 4.51 11.71 1.33
CA TYR A 19 3.28 11.70 2.10
C TYR A 19 3.55 11.27 3.55
N LEU A 20 4.28 10.17 3.78
CA LEU A 20 4.63 9.71 5.13
C LEU A 20 5.57 10.67 5.87
N ARG A 21 6.42 11.40 5.14
CA ARG A 21 7.25 12.48 5.70
C ARG A 21 6.39 13.59 6.30
N ARG A 22 5.34 14.00 5.57
CA ARG A 22 4.43 15.11 5.95
C ARG A 22 3.39 14.71 7.00
N HIS A 23 2.84 13.50 6.89
CA HIS A 23 1.69 13.07 7.69
C HIS A 23 2.02 12.01 8.73
N GLY A 24 3.28 11.56 8.79
CA GLY A 24 3.70 10.50 9.69
C GLY A 24 3.48 9.10 9.11
N TRP A 25 4.07 8.14 9.80
CA TRP A 25 3.91 6.71 9.58
C TRP A 25 3.64 6.09 10.95
N HIS A 26 2.76 5.09 11.00
CA HIS A 26 2.42 4.40 12.23
C HIS A 26 2.53 2.88 12.04
N PRO A 27 3.28 2.14 12.90
CA PRO A 27 3.42 0.67 12.84
C PRO A 27 2.16 -0.10 13.27
N GLY A 28 0.99 0.54 13.22
CA GLY A 28 -0.22 0.04 13.88
C GLY A 28 -0.80 -1.20 13.18
N PRO A 29 -1.68 -1.95 13.86
CA PRO A 29 -2.32 -3.14 13.29
C PRO A 29 -3.31 -2.82 12.16
N GLY A 30 -3.60 -1.55 11.90
CA GLY A 30 -4.48 -1.07 10.83
C GLY A 30 -3.73 -0.52 9.61
N LEU A 31 -4.46 -0.32 8.51
CA LEU A 31 -3.99 0.47 7.35
C LEU A 31 -4.01 1.98 7.65
N TYR A 32 -4.68 2.36 8.75
CA TYR A 32 -4.97 3.73 9.13
C TYR A 32 -4.57 3.95 10.60
N ASP A 33 -4.16 5.17 10.90
CA ASP A 33 -3.85 5.66 12.25
C ASP A 33 -5.04 6.48 12.78
N PRO A 34 -5.61 6.13 13.95
CA PRO A 34 -6.65 6.92 14.58
C PRO A 34 -6.14 8.32 14.94
N HIS A 35 -6.72 9.32 14.30
CA HIS A 35 -6.46 10.75 14.49
C HIS A 35 -7.43 11.36 15.50
N HIS A 36 -7.54 10.75 16.67
CA HIS A 36 -8.33 11.27 17.79
C HIS A 36 -7.52 12.38 18.47
N GLY A 37 -7.94 13.65 18.34
CA GLY A 37 -7.32 14.79 19.05
C GLY A 37 -6.87 15.98 18.21
N CYS A 38 -7.16 16.02 16.91
CA CYS A 38 -6.80 17.18 16.09
C CYS A 38 -7.79 18.33 16.24
N THR A 39 -7.31 19.44 16.78
CA THR A 39 -8.07 20.69 17.00
C THR A 39 -8.00 21.66 15.83
N HIS A 40 -7.27 21.34 14.76
CA HIS A 40 -7.17 22.21 13.58
C HIS A 40 -8.46 22.20 12.75
N GLY A 41 -9.18 23.33 12.74
CA GLY A 41 -10.47 23.50 12.03
C GLY A 41 -10.43 23.31 10.50
N GLY A 42 -9.24 23.25 9.89
CA GLY A 42 -9.04 22.98 8.45
C GLY A 42 -8.62 21.54 8.12
N CYS A 43 -8.54 20.66 9.12
CA CYS A 43 -8.06 19.30 8.92
C CYS A 43 -9.11 18.47 8.14
N ARG A 44 -8.82 18.15 6.87
CA ARG A 44 -9.66 17.35 5.96
C ARG A 44 -9.98 15.93 6.46
N VAL A 45 -9.45 15.55 7.61
CA VAL A 45 -9.50 14.22 8.23
C VAL A 45 -10.30 14.23 9.53
N VAL A 46 -10.83 15.40 9.96
CA VAL A 46 -11.71 15.53 11.14
C VAL A 46 -13.02 14.73 10.97
N ARG A 47 -13.54 14.60 9.73
CA ARG A 47 -14.73 13.76 9.47
C ARG A 47 -14.47 12.25 9.58
N SER A 48 -13.21 11.81 9.56
CA SER A 48 -12.83 10.39 9.53
C SER A 48 -12.20 9.88 10.81
N GLY A 49 -11.51 10.77 11.53
CA GLY A 49 -10.66 10.39 12.65
C GLY A 49 -9.55 9.40 12.27
N MET A 50 -9.14 9.28 11.00
CA MET A 50 -8.24 8.22 10.50
C MET A 50 -7.35 8.71 9.35
N TYR A 51 -6.01 8.72 9.50
CA TYR A 51 -5.06 8.96 8.39
C TYR A 51 -4.51 7.63 7.85
N PRO A 52 -4.36 7.46 6.53
CA PRO A 52 -3.60 6.33 5.99
C PRO A 52 -2.13 6.49 6.36
N ALA A 53 -1.66 5.80 7.42
CA ALA A 53 -0.30 5.88 7.93
C ALA A 53 0.53 4.62 7.66
N SER A 54 -0.03 3.68 6.89
CA SER A 54 0.64 2.49 6.35
C SER A 54 1.23 2.78 4.97
N VAL A 55 2.15 1.92 4.52
CA VAL A 55 2.68 1.96 3.14
C VAL A 55 1.57 1.89 2.10
N TYR A 56 0.62 0.95 2.25
CA TYR A 56 -0.51 0.79 1.33
C TYR A 56 -1.38 2.05 1.28
N GLY A 57 -1.66 2.62 2.46
CA GLY A 57 -2.42 3.86 2.57
C GLY A 57 -1.70 5.05 1.91
N ALA A 58 -0.38 5.16 2.09
CA ALA A 58 0.41 6.24 1.50
C ALA A 58 0.48 6.16 -0.03
N ILE A 59 0.64 4.96 -0.61
CA ILE A 59 0.62 4.77 -2.07
C ILE A 59 -0.75 5.18 -2.64
N ARG A 60 -1.83 4.80 -1.96
CA ARG A 60 -3.19 5.21 -2.36
C ARG A 60 -3.36 6.73 -2.28
N ALA A 61 -2.92 7.35 -1.19
CA ALA A 61 -3.03 8.80 -1.00
C ALA A 61 -2.20 9.58 -2.03
N ALA A 62 -1.01 9.06 -2.38
CA ALA A 62 -0.17 9.60 -3.44
C ALA A 62 -0.89 9.59 -4.80
N LEU A 63 -1.47 8.46 -5.19
CA LEU A 63 -2.16 8.32 -6.48
C LEU A 63 -3.46 9.11 -6.58
N LEU A 64 -4.21 9.24 -5.48
CA LEU A 64 -5.47 9.99 -5.46
C LEU A 64 -5.28 11.49 -5.20
N GLY A 65 -4.07 11.93 -4.87
CA GLY A 65 -3.74 13.30 -4.46
C GLY A 65 -4.35 13.73 -3.12
N ARG A 66 -4.97 12.81 -2.38
CA ARG A 66 -5.64 13.05 -1.10
C ARG A 66 -5.84 11.74 -0.32
N PRO A 67 -5.90 11.79 1.02
CA PRO A 67 -6.26 10.62 1.81
C PRO A 67 -7.69 10.19 1.53
N ARG A 68 -7.90 8.94 1.09
CA ARG A 68 -9.22 8.31 0.88
C ARG A 68 -9.23 6.89 1.42
N TRP A 69 -10.38 6.49 1.95
CA TRP A 69 -10.54 5.26 2.71
C TRP A 69 -11.34 4.20 1.93
N PHE A 70 -12.01 4.62 0.85
CA PHE A 70 -12.73 3.76 -0.07
C PHE A 70 -11.83 3.21 -1.19
N ALA A 71 -12.37 2.23 -1.92
CA ALA A 71 -11.69 1.55 -3.02
C ALA A 71 -11.28 2.52 -4.14
N ILE A 72 -10.17 2.21 -4.81
CA ILE A 72 -9.81 2.88 -6.05
C ILE A 72 -10.80 2.39 -7.12
N THR A 73 -11.63 3.29 -7.64
CA THR A 73 -12.68 2.97 -8.61
C THR A 73 -12.26 3.24 -10.06
N ASP A 74 -11.25 4.08 -10.25
CA ASP A 74 -10.66 4.35 -11.57
C ASP A 74 -9.71 3.20 -11.96
N PRO A 75 -9.93 2.52 -13.10
CA PRO A 75 -9.10 1.39 -13.52
C PRO A 75 -7.62 1.74 -13.67
N THR A 76 -7.30 2.87 -14.29
CA THR A 76 -5.92 3.33 -14.51
C THR A 76 -5.18 3.52 -13.19
N THR A 77 -5.84 4.15 -12.22
CA THR A 77 -5.30 4.34 -10.86
C THR A 77 -5.16 3.01 -10.14
N ALA A 78 -6.08 2.06 -10.33
CA ALA A 78 -6.02 0.74 -9.72
C ALA A 78 -4.85 -0.09 -10.27
N GLU A 79 -4.62 -0.04 -11.58
CA GLU A 79 -3.46 -0.66 -12.24
C GLU A 79 -2.16 -0.06 -11.72
N MET A 80 -2.06 1.27 -11.63
CA MET A 80 -0.88 1.95 -11.11
C MET A 80 -0.61 1.59 -9.64
N TYR A 81 -1.66 1.53 -8.83
CA TYR A 81 -1.57 1.11 -7.43
C TYR A 81 -1.03 -0.31 -7.31
N THR A 82 -1.56 -1.23 -8.14
CA THR A 82 -1.13 -2.63 -8.15
C THR A 82 0.32 -2.76 -8.61
N ALA A 83 0.71 -2.06 -9.68
CA ALA A 83 2.08 -2.05 -10.17
C ALA A 83 3.08 -1.52 -9.12
N ALA A 84 2.74 -0.46 -8.40
CA ALA A 84 3.57 0.07 -7.32
C ALA A 84 3.72 -0.90 -6.14
N VAL A 85 2.61 -1.53 -5.72
CA VAL A 85 2.59 -2.55 -4.67
C VAL A 85 3.40 -3.78 -5.04
N ASP A 86 3.22 -4.30 -6.25
CA ASP A 86 3.92 -5.49 -6.74
C ASP A 86 5.41 -5.23 -6.88
N HIS A 87 5.79 -4.04 -7.36
CA HIS A 87 7.19 -3.64 -7.45
C HIS A 87 7.83 -3.53 -6.07
N LEU A 88 7.17 -2.87 -5.11
CA LEU A 88 7.67 -2.77 -3.74
C LEU A 88 7.80 -4.14 -3.07
N THR A 89 6.83 -5.03 -3.28
CA THR A 89 6.87 -6.40 -2.75
C THR A 89 8.06 -7.17 -3.31
N ARG A 90 8.34 -7.06 -4.62
CA ARG A 90 9.54 -7.67 -5.25
C ARG A 90 10.84 -7.03 -4.73
N HIS A 91 10.86 -5.72 -4.54
CA HIS A 91 12.01 -5.01 -3.99
C HIS A 91 12.35 -5.50 -2.58
N LEU A 92 11.34 -5.63 -1.70
CA LEU A 92 11.51 -6.17 -0.36
C LEU A 92 12.08 -7.59 -0.40
N ARG A 93 11.47 -8.49 -1.18
CA ARG A 93 11.94 -9.87 -1.34
C ARG A 93 13.40 -10.00 -1.79
N THR A 94 13.88 -9.08 -2.62
CA THR A 94 15.24 -9.15 -3.19
C THR A 94 16.30 -8.48 -2.33
N ARG A 95 15.93 -7.54 -1.46
CA ARG A 95 16.89 -6.67 -0.76
C ARG A 95 16.84 -6.70 0.77
N THR A 96 15.83 -7.31 1.38
CA THR A 96 15.80 -7.45 2.85
C THR A 96 16.31 -8.83 3.28
N VAL A 97 17.51 -8.85 3.85
CA VAL A 97 18.18 -10.04 4.40
C VAL A 97 17.64 -10.36 5.79
N VAL A 98 16.38 -10.79 5.91
CA VAL A 98 15.85 -11.50 7.11
C VAL A 98 14.58 -12.20 6.64
N ASP A 99 14.54 -13.54 6.68
CA ASP A 99 13.46 -14.59 6.68
C ASP A 99 11.97 -14.26 6.46
N LEU A 100 11.68 -13.08 5.96
CA LEU A 100 10.37 -12.56 5.74
C LEU A 100 10.26 -12.45 4.24
N HIS A 101 9.74 -13.53 3.66
CA HIS A 101 8.91 -13.49 2.47
C HIS A 101 7.65 -12.64 2.74
N ALA A 102 7.83 -11.44 3.33
CA ALA A 102 6.79 -10.68 3.97
C ALA A 102 6.05 -9.88 2.93
N ALA A 103 4.74 -10.07 2.95
CA ALA A 103 3.84 -9.02 2.54
C ALA A 103 4.25 -7.69 3.21
N ILE A 104 4.00 -6.57 2.53
CA ILE A 104 4.39 -5.22 2.97
C ILE A 104 3.97 -4.94 4.43
N LEU A 105 2.75 -5.36 4.83
CA LEU A 105 2.21 -5.16 6.18
C LEU A 105 3.04 -5.85 7.28
N PRO A 106 3.30 -7.18 7.23
CA PRO A 106 4.22 -7.82 8.17
C PRO A 106 5.60 -7.16 8.24
N TRP A 107 6.18 -6.76 7.11
CA TRP A 107 7.50 -6.13 7.07
C TRP A 107 7.51 -4.75 7.75
N GLU A 108 6.51 -3.91 7.48
CA GLU A 108 6.43 -2.57 8.10
C GLU A 108 6.09 -2.66 9.59
N ARG A 109 5.36 -3.71 10.03
CA ARG A 109 5.01 -3.92 11.44
C ARG A 109 6.07 -4.64 12.26
N ALA A 110 7.18 -5.04 11.64
CA ALA A 110 8.27 -5.70 12.34
C ALA A 110 8.73 -4.84 13.53
N ALA A 111 8.98 -5.48 14.68
CA ALA A 111 9.43 -4.80 15.88
C ALA A 111 10.70 -3.97 15.60
N GLY A 112 10.74 -2.74 16.12
CA GLY A 112 11.85 -1.81 15.88
C GLY A 112 11.84 -1.13 14.51
N ARG A 113 10.82 -1.37 13.65
CA ARG A 113 10.69 -0.61 12.40
C ARG A 113 10.49 0.87 12.69
N THR A 114 11.20 1.71 11.95
CA THR A 114 11.09 3.17 12.05
C THR A 114 10.50 3.77 10.77
N ARG A 115 9.90 4.96 10.90
CA ARG A 115 9.43 5.77 9.76
C ARG A 115 10.54 5.99 8.73
N GLN A 116 11.76 6.28 9.19
CA GLN A 116 12.90 6.53 8.31
C GLN A 116 13.23 5.28 7.48
N GLN A 117 13.26 4.10 8.09
CA GLN A 117 13.49 2.86 7.35
C GLN A 117 12.39 2.60 6.31
N VAL A 118 11.13 2.89 6.65
CA VAL A 118 10.00 2.76 5.71
C VAL A 118 10.17 3.70 4.51
N MET A 119 10.47 4.98 4.78
CA MET A 119 10.71 5.96 3.72
C MET A 119 11.93 5.62 2.86
N THR A 120 13.04 5.19 3.47
CA THR A 120 14.26 4.78 2.75
C THR A 120 13.97 3.64 1.79
N VAL A 121 13.17 2.65 2.21
CA VAL A 121 12.80 1.54 1.33
C VAL A 121 11.88 1.98 0.20
N LEU A 122 10.91 2.87 0.45
CA LEU A 122 10.06 3.42 -0.62
C LEU A 122 10.90 4.16 -1.67
N LEU A 123 11.86 4.98 -1.23
CA LEU A 123 12.75 5.73 -2.11
C LEU A 123 13.72 4.80 -2.86
N SER A 124 14.26 3.79 -2.19
CA SER A 124 15.11 2.76 -2.82
C SER A 124 14.33 1.97 -3.87
N ALA A 125 13.09 1.58 -3.58
CA ALA A 125 12.21 0.89 -4.52
C ALA A 125 11.86 1.76 -5.72
N ALA A 126 11.60 3.06 -5.49
CA ALA A 126 11.39 4.02 -6.57
C ALA A 126 12.61 4.15 -7.48
N GLY A 127 13.82 4.11 -6.91
CA GLY A 127 15.08 4.16 -7.67
C GLY A 127 15.30 2.96 -8.59
N THR A 128 14.60 1.85 -8.38
CA THR A 128 14.70 0.65 -9.22
C THR A 128 13.38 0.28 -9.92
N ALA A 129 12.40 1.17 -9.90
CA ALA A 129 11.13 0.97 -10.59
C ALA A 129 11.30 1.23 -12.10
N PRO A 130 10.57 0.50 -12.96
CA PRO A 130 10.54 0.82 -14.38
C PRO A 130 9.98 2.23 -14.58
N ALA A 131 10.63 3.02 -15.45
CA ALA A 131 10.18 4.36 -15.81
C ALA A 131 8.88 4.35 -16.63
N THR A 132 8.61 3.23 -17.31
CA THR A 132 7.41 3.00 -18.12
C THR A 132 6.30 2.41 -17.26
N PRO A 133 5.01 2.78 -17.45
CA PRO A 133 3.90 2.08 -16.82
C PRO A 133 4.01 0.57 -17.09
N ALA A 134 3.81 -0.23 -16.04
CA ALA A 134 3.83 -1.68 -16.16
C ALA A 134 2.78 -2.12 -17.19
N PRO A 135 3.05 -3.16 -18.00
CA PRO A 135 2.04 -3.71 -18.90
C PRO A 135 0.82 -4.12 -18.07
N VAL A 136 -0.37 -3.85 -18.59
CA VAL A 136 -1.65 -4.19 -17.97
C VAL A 136 -1.62 -5.65 -17.53
N ALA A 137 -1.58 -5.89 -16.22
CA ALA A 137 -1.69 -7.23 -15.69
C ALA A 137 -3.09 -7.74 -16.05
N ARG A 138 -3.18 -8.75 -16.93
CA ARG A 138 -4.45 -9.44 -17.15
C ARG A 138 -4.89 -10.00 -15.81
N LEU A 139 -6.03 -9.54 -15.32
CA LEU A 139 -6.66 -10.09 -14.12
C LEU A 139 -6.67 -11.61 -14.26
N ALA A 140 -6.13 -12.31 -13.27
CA ALA A 140 -6.34 -13.74 -13.17
C ALA A 140 -7.86 -14.00 -13.21
N PRO A 141 -8.33 -15.05 -13.90
CA PRO A 141 -9.76 -15.35 -13.94
C PRO A 141 -10.29 -15.42 -12.51
N VAL A 142 -11.33 -14.62 -12.24
CA VAL A 142 -12.03 -14.66 -10.96
C VAL A 142 -12.61 -16.06 -10.81
N ILE A 143 -12.07 -16.85 -9.89
CA ILE A 143 -12.67 -18.13 -9.51
C ILE A 143 -13.99 -17.77 -8.81
N PRO A 144 -15.16 -18.12 -9.38
CA PRO A 144 -16.43 -17.93 -8.69
C PRO A 144 -16.35 -18.69 -7.36
N LEU A 145 -16.65 -18.03 -6.23
CA LEU A 145 -16.57 -18.68 -4.92
C LEU A 145 -17.57 -19.85 -4.80
N ASP A 146 -18.64 -19.76 -5.58
CA ASP A 146 -19.67 -20.74 -5.88
C ASP A 146 -19.18 -21.92 -6.74
N ALA A 147 -18.06 -21.78 -7.47
CA ALA A 147 -17.42 -22.88 -8.20
C ALA A 147 -16.51 -23.75 -7.31
N ARG A 148 -16.28 -23.38 -6.04
CA ARG A 148 -15.71 -24.32 -5.05
C ARG A 148 -16.78 -25.34 -4.68
N ARG A 149 -16.89 -26.42 -5.46
CA ARG A 149 -17.50 -27.64 -4.97
C ARG A 149 -16.79 -28.02 -3.66
N PRO A 150 -17.50 -28.14 -2.52
CA PRO A 150 -16.91 -28.81 -1.37
C PRO A 150 -16.64 -30.25 -1.82
N SER A 151 -15.36 -30.61 -1.98
CA SER A 151 -15.00 -32.00 -2.18
C SER A 151 -15.35 -32.76 -0.90
N SER A 152 -16.54 -33.33 -0.91
CA SER A 152 -16.96 -34.55 -0.22
C SER A 152 -16.24 -34.90 1.10
N ARG A 153 -16.98 -34.70 2.19
CA ARG A 153 -17.02 -35.40 3.50
C ARG A 153 -15.67 -35.69 4.22
N PRO A 154 -15.55 -35.35 5.51
CA PRO A 154 -14.46 -35.86 6.33
C PRO A 154 -14.52 -37.40 6.37
N ARG A 155 -13.41 -38.04 5.97
CA ARG A 155 -13.20 -39.47 6.16
C ARG A 155 -13.17 -39.72 7.67
N ARG A 156 -14.19 -40.40 8.22
CA ARG A 156 -14.11 -40.90 9.60
C ARG A 156 -12.91 -41.84 9.67
N ILE A 157 -11.93 -41.49 10.48
CA ILE A 157 -10.90 -42.41 10.93
C ILE A 157 -11.61 -43.30 11.97
N ALA A 158 -11.77 -44.57 11.63
CA ALA A 158 -12.15 -45.64 12.55
C ALA A 158 -10.87 -46.26 13.12
#